data_AF-A0AAR5Q1J4-F1
#
_entry.id   AF-A0AAR5Q1J4-F1
#
_cell.length_a   1.000
_cell.length_b   1.000
_cell.length_c   1.000
_cell.angle_alpha   90.00
_cell.angle_beta   90.00
_cell.angle_gamma   90.00
#
_symmetry.space_group_name_H-M   'P 1'
#
loop_
_entity.id
_entity.type
_entity.pdbx_description
1 polymer ?
#
loop_
_entity_poly.entity_id
_entity_poly.type
_entity_poly.pdbx_seq_one_letter_code
_entity_poly.pdbx_strand_id
1 'polypeptide(L)'
;MEDCNNLEERTEKDKHSHVVIKNTSDYQRMKLEKLMKNPDKPVLIPERPKERGSPHVPDFVRNVMGSSAGAGSGEFHVYRHLRRKEYARQKYMQEKAKKEKADEEYKNRLEENRRQAEAKTAKKRAKRVKSKRKKKEATKRLKVNRASSSEQSDSSEKSDCNTEETCREQTSSASVLRKDIGAKESQTNKDATATIDDHENIIQKAIKLFSGHVAL
;
A
#
# COMPACT_ATOMS: atom_id res chain seq x y z
N MET A 1 -4.58 -8.47 -61.13
CA MET A 1 -3.88 -7.17 -61.23
C MET A 1 -4.77 -6.08 -60.62
N GLU A 2 -5.18 -6.19 -59.35
CA GLU A 2 -6.08 -5.19 -58.72
C GLU A 2 -5.75 -4.86 -57.25
N ASP A 3 -4.54 -5.18 -56.76
CA ASP A 3 -4.21 -5.00 -55.33
C ASP A 3 -3.28 -3.81 -55.00
N CYS A 4 -2.83 -3.04 -56.01
CA CYS A 4 -1.87 -1.94 -55.79
C CYS A 4 -2.51 -0.58 -55.44
N ASN A 5 -3.79 -0.35 -55.79
CA ASN A 5 -4.44 0.95 -55.57
C ASN A 5 -4.99 1.15 -54.14
N ASN A 6 -5.10 0.09 -53.32
CA ASN A 6 -5.71 0.16 -51.98
C ASN A 6 -4.69 0.47 -50.86
N LEU A 7 -3.39 0.39 -51.15
CA LEU A 7 -2.34 0.66 -50.16
C LEU A 7 -1.99 2.15 -50.09
N GLU A 8 -1.93 2.84 -51.22
CA GLU A 8 -1.64 4.28 -51.30
C GLU A 8 -2.75 5.13 -50.68
N GLU A 9 -4.03 4.76 -50.87
CA GLU A 9 -5.17 5.47 -50.23
C GLU A 9 -5.17 5.39 -48.70
N ARG A 10 -4.61 4.34 -48.09
CA ARG A 10 -4.49 4.22 -46.63
C ARG A 10 -3.42 5.17 -46.09
N THR A 11 -2.31 5.32 -46.82
CA THR A 11 -1.20 6.19 -46.42
C THR A 11 -1.52 7.68 -46.54
N GLU A 12 -2.39 8.08 -47.47
CA GLU A 12 -2.82 9.47 -47.68
C GLU A 12 -3.80 9.97 -46.60
N LYS A 13 -4.66 9.08 -46.07
CA LYS A 13 -5.66 9.39 -45.02
C LYS A 13 -5.06 9.48 -43.60
N ASP A 14 -3.79 9.11 -43.43
CA ASP A 14 -3.07 9.07 -42.15
C ASP A 14 -2.34 10.38 -41.77
N LYS A 15 -2.57 11.49 -42.47
CA LYS A 15 -2.12 12.83 -42.07
C LYS A 15 -2.96 13.35 -40.89
N HIS A 16 -2.79 12.72 -39.73
CA HIS A 16 -3.58 13.00 -38.53
C HIS A 16 -3.14 14.34 -37.90
N SER A 17 -4.05 15.31 -37.90
CA SER A 17 -3.89 16.58 -37.17
C SER A 17 -3.56 16.33 -35.71
N HIS A 18 -2.61 17.07 -35.15
CA HIS A 18 -2.25 16.96 -33.73
C HIS A 18 -3.46 17.28 -32.83
N VAL A 19 -4.11 16.25 -32.29
CA VAL A 19 -5.24 16.39 -31.36
C VAL A 19 -4.71 16.77 -29.99
N VAL A 20 -5.00 17.99 -29.55
CA VAL A 20 -4.69 18.45 -28.20
C VAL A 20 -5.68 17.83 -27.21
N ILE A 21 -5.16 17.05 -26.27
CA ILE A 21 -5.94 16.44 -25.19
C ILE A 21 -6.39 17.55 -24.22
N LYS A 22 -7.70 17.70 -24.03
CA LYS A 22 -8.27 18.67 -23.08
C LYS A 22 -8.82 17.98 -21.82
N ASN A 23 -9.41 16.79 -21.97
CA ASN A 23 -10.02 16.02 -20.89
C ASN A 23 -9.42 14.61 -20.75
N THR A 24 -9.66 13.94 -19.61
CA THR A 24 -9.26 12.55 -19.36
C THR A 24 -9.90 11.60 -20.36
N SER A 25 -11.15 11.85 -20.74
CA SER A 25 -11.89 11.11 -21.77
C SER A 25 -11.21 11.21 -23.13
N ASP A 26 -10.66 12.38 -23.50
CA ASP A 26 -9.97 12.57 -24.78
C ASP A 26 -8.67 11.75 -24.83
N TYR A 27 -7.95 11.68 -23.71
CA TYR A 27 -6.75 10.85 -23.59
C TYR A 27 -7.05 9.35 -23.75
N GLN A 28 -8.15 8.88 -23.15
CA GLN A 28 -8.61 7.51 -23.29
C GLN A 28 -9.07 7.21 -24.71
N ARG A 29 -9.84 8.13 -25.32
CA ARG A 29 -10.28 8.04 -26.72
C ARG A 29 -9.09 7.90 -27.67
N MET A 30 -8.07 8.74 -27.54
CA MET A 30 -6.85 8.66 -28.35
C MET A 30 -6.13 7.31 -28.18
N LYS A 31 -6.06 6.77 -26.97
CA LYS A 31 -5.49 5.44 -26.71
C LYS A 31 -6.31 4.31 -27.33
N LEU A 32 -7.63 4.38 -27.22
CA LEU A 32 -8.55 3.41 -27.79
C LEU A 32 -8.48 3.44 -29.32
N GLU A 33 -8.51 4.62 -29.94
CA GLU A 33 -8.33 4.79 -31.38
C GLU A 33 -6.99 4.18 -31.84
N LYS A 34 -5.90 4.43 -31.11
CA LYS A 34 -4.59 3.82 -31.42
C LYS A 34 -4.60 2.29 -31.31
N LEU A 35 -5.35 1.74 -30.35
CA LEU A 35 -5.44 0.29 -30.13
C LEU A 35 -6.33 -0.39 -31.19
N MET A 36 -7.45 0.24 -31.53
CA MET A 36 -8.41 -0.28 -32.51
C MET A 36 -7.93 -0.15 -33.96
N LYS A 37 -6.93 0.70 -34.24
CA LYS A 37 -6.26 0.73 -35.55
C LYS A 37 -5.67 -0.62 -35.97
N ASN A 38 -5.24 -1.45 -35.01
CA ASN A 38 -4.68 -2.78 -35.27
C ASN A 38 -5.20 -3.79 -34.23
N PRO A 39 -6.39 -4.38 -34.44
CA PRO A 39 -7.01 -5.27 -33.47
C PRO A 39 -6.29 -6.62 -33.32
N ASP A 40 -5.59 -7.09 -34.36
CA ASP A 40 -4.90 -8.38 -34.36
C ASP A 40 -3.57 -8.36 -33.57
N LYS A 41 -3.07 -7.17 -33.20
CA LYS A 41 -1.81 -7.03 -32.47
C LYS A 41 -2.05 -7.28 -30.96
N PRO A 42 -1.39 -8.28 -30.35
CA PRO A 42 -1.54 -8.52 -28.92
C PRO A 42 -1.02 -7.35 -28.10
N VAL A 43 -1.76 -6.98 -27.05
CA VAL A 43 -1.43 -5.87 -26.15
C VAL A 43 -0.43 -6.32 -25.10
N LEU A 44 0.72 -5.65 -25.02
CA LEU A 44 1.72 -5.89 -23.97
C LEU A 44 1.33 -5.11 -22.72
N ILE A 45 0.72 -5.78 -21.75
CA ILE A 45 0.51 -5.24 -20.40
C ILE A 45 1.86 -5.35 -19.66
N PRO A 46 2.45 -4.23 -19.20
CA PRO A 46 3.73 -4.30 -18.50
C PRO A 46 3.56 -5.09 -17.19
N GLU A 47 4.46 -6.05 -16.97
CA GLU A 47 4.58 -6.72 -15.67
C GLU A 47 4.99 -5.71 -14.60
N ARG A 48 4.62 -5.99 -13.33
CA ARG A 48 5.00 -5.15 -12.20
C ARG A 48 6.53 -4.97 -12.18
N PRO A 49 7.04 -3.73 -11.99
CA PRO A 49 8.48 -3.51 -11.91
C PRO A 49 9.10 -4.39 -10.82
N LYS A 50 10.13 -5.14 -11.18
CA LYS A 50 10.89 -5.96 -10.23
C LYS A 50 11.65 -5.05 -9.27
N GLU A 51 11.65 -5.39 -7.98
CA GLU A 51 12.44 -4.67 -6.99
C GLU A 51 13.92 -4.75 -7.38
N ARG A 52 14.64 -3.63 -7.28
CA ARG A 52 16.09 -3.62 -7.57
C ARG A 52 16.80 -4.44 -6.50
N GLY A 53 17.44 -5.52 -6.92
CA GLY A 53 18.20 -6.39 -6.04
C GLY A 53 19.55 -5.81 -5.61
N SER A 54 20.18 -6.51 -4.67
CA SER A 54 21.58 -6.32 -4.33
C SER A 54 22.49 -6.52 -5.57
N PRO A 55 23.61 -5.78 -5.71
CA PRO A 55 24.55 -6.01 -6.80
C PRO A 55 25.05 -7.46 -6.81
N HIS A 56 24.93 -8.13 -7.95
CA HIS A 56 25.42 -9.49 -8.14
C HIS A 56 26.95 -9.56 -7.99
N VAL A 57 27.43 -10.53 -7.20
CA VAL A 57 28.85 -10.81 -7.00
C VAL A 57 29.21 -11.99 -7.90
N PRO A 58 30.22 -11.88 -8.79
CA PRO A 58 30.68 -13.00 -9.60
C PRO A 58 31.39 -14.04 -8.75
N ASP A 59 31.15 -15.32 -9.04
CA ASP A 59 31.71 -16.45 -8.28
C ASP A 59 33.25 -16.55 -8.38
N PHE A 60 33.79 -16.27 -9.57
CA PHE A 60 35.22 -16.37 -9.84
C PHE A 60 35.79 -15.05 -10.36
N VAL A 61 36.83 -14.57 -9.69
CA VAL A 61 37.66 -13.47 -10.16
C VAL A 61 38.87 -14.07 -10.86
N ARG A 62 39.01 -13.84 -12.17
CA ARG A 62 40.08 -14.43 -12.99
C ARG A 62 41.39 -13.64 -12.95
N ASN A 63 41.32 -12.36 -12.57
CA ASN A 63 42.43 -11.41 -12.67
C ASN A 63 43.06 -11.12 -11.30
N VAL A 64 43.22 -12.15 -10.47
CA VAL A 64 43.82 -12.01 -9.14
C VAL A 64 45.34 -12.03 -9.28
N MET A 65 45.98 -10.93 -8.90
CA MET A 65 47.44 -10.84 -8.81
C MET A 65 47.93 -11.52 -7.52
N GLY A 66 49.17 -12.03 -7.51
CA GLY A 66 49.74 -12.74 -6.36
C GLY A 66 49.73 -11.90 -5.07
N SER A 67 49.59 -12.56 -3.92
CA SER A 67 49.40 -11.89 -2.61
C SER A 67 50.57 -11.01 -2.17
N SER A 68 51.78 -11.27 -2.67
CA SER A 68 52.99 -10.48 -2.39
C SER A 68 53.29 -9.44 -3.47
N ALA A 69 52.48 -9.34 -4.52
CA ALA A 69 52.66 -8.35 -5.56
C ALA A 69 52.28 -6.94 -5.04
N GLY A 70 53.01 -5.92 -5.49
CA GLY A 70 52.75 -4.53 -5.11
C GLY A 70 51.44 -3.96 -5.68
N ALA A 71 51.04 -2.76 -5.23
CA ALA A 71 49.85 -2.09 -5.73
C ALA A 71 50.03 -1.67 -7.20
N GLY A 72 49.22 -2.22 -8.09
CA GLY A 72 49.18 -1.83 -9.50
C GLY A 72 48.41 -0.53 -9.72
N SER A 73 48.60 0.10 -10.88
CA SER A 73 47.91 1.35 -11.27
C SER A 73 46.38 1.22 -11.36
N GLY A 74 45.86 0.02 -11.62
CA GLY A 74 44.43 -0.26 -11.70
C GLY A 74 43.76 -0.58 -10.35
N GLU A 75 44.52 -0.85 -9.30
CA GLU A 75 44.00 -1.35 -8.02
C GLU A 75 43.08 -0.31 -7.33
N PHE A 76 43.40 0.98 -7.47
CA PHE A 76 42.56 2.07 -6.97
C PHE A 76 41.15 2.03 -7.56
N HIS A 77 41.02 1.78 -8.87
CA HIS A 77 39.71 1.72 -9.50
C HIS A 77 38.94 0.46 -9.11
N VAL A 78 39.63 -0.67 -8.94
CA VAL A 78 39.03 -1.92 -8.43
C VAL A 78 38.41 -1.67 -7.05
N TYR A 79 39.17 -1.12 -6.10
CA TYR A 79 38.67 -0.76 -4.77
C TYR A 79 37.48 0.21 -4.85
N ARG A 80 37.58 1.26 -5.66
CA ARG A 80 36.51 2.25 -5.83
C ARG A 80 35.21 1.61 -6.33
N HIS A 81 35.26 0.70 -7.30
CA HIS A 81 34.08 -0.01 -7.78
C HIS A 81 33.52 -0.99 -6.74
N LEU A 82 34.40 -1.73 -6.07
CA LEU A 82 34.01 -2.68 -5.03
C LEU A 82 33.34 -1.96 -3.84
N ARG A 83 33.89 -0.84 -3.38
CA ARG A 83 33.33 -0.03 -2.29
C ARG A 83 31.94 0.50 -2.62
N ARG A 84 31.72 0.97 -3.86
CA ARG A 84 30.37 1.41 -4.28
C ARG A 84 29.39 0.24 -4.30
N LYS A 85 29.79 -0.94 -4.79
CA LYS A 85 28.96 -2.14 -4.77
C LYS A 85 28.62 -2.54 -3.33
N GLU A 86 29.61 -2.52 -2.44
CA GLU A 86 29.38 -2.87 -1.03
C GLU A 86 28.48 -1.87 -0.32
N TYR A 87 28.65 -0.57 -0.54
CA TYR A 87 27.76 0.45 0.02
C TYR A 87 26.34 0.33 -0.51
N ALA A 88 26.18 0.07 -1.81
CA ALA A 88 24.87 -0.19 -2.40
C ALA A 88 24.22 -1.45 -1.78
N ARG A 89 25.00 -2.52 -1.57
CA ARG A 89 24.54 -3.75 -0.90
C ARG A 89 24.11 -3.50 0.54
N GLN A 90 24.94 -2.83 1.33
CA GLN A 90 24.64 -2.51 2.74
C GLN A 90 23.40 -1.63 2.86
N LYS A 91 23.30 -0.59 2.03
CA LYS A 91 22.14 0.30 1.97
C LYS A 91 20.87 -0.48 1.63
N TYR A 92 20.91 -1.34 0.61
CA TYR A 92 19.77 -2.20 0.25
C TYR A 92 19.34 -3.11 1.39
N MET A 93 20.29 -3.75 2.08
CA MET A 93 20.00 -4.63 3.21
C MET A 93 19.34 -3.87 4.38
N GLN A 94 19.84 -2.68 4.70
CA GLN A 94 19.29 -1.83 5.76
C GLN A 94 17.89 -1.31 5.40
N GLU A 95 17.69 -0.84 4.17
CA GLU A 95 16.38 -0.37 3.69
C GLU A 95 15.34 -1.49 3.67
N LYS A 96 15.72 -2.68 3.19
CA LYS A 96 14.86 -3.86 3.20
C LYS A 96 14.46 -4.25 4.62
N ALA A 97 15.42 -4.34 5.55
CA ALA A 97 15.15 -4.66 6.94
C ALA A 97 14.23 -3.61 7.62
N LYS A 98 14.41 -2.32 7.31
CA LYS A 98 13.53 -1.26 7.82
C LYS A 98 12.10 -1.39 7.27
N LYS A 99 11.96 -1.66 5.96
CA LYS A 99 10.66 -1.86 5.30
C LYS A 99 9.94 -3.08 5.87
N GLU A 100 10.62 -4.22 6.00
CA GLU A 100 10.04 -5.45 6.54
C GLU A 100 9.54 -5.27 7.97
N LYS A 101 10.32 -4.63 8.85
CA LYS A 101 9.88 -4.31 10.22
C LYS A 101 8.63 -3.42 10.24
N ALA A 102 8.61 -2.36 9.43
CA ALA A 102 7.45 -1.47 9.35
C ALA A 102 6.20 -2.19 8.82
N ASP A 103 6.37 -3.08 7.84
CA ASP A 103 5.28 -3.88 7.27
C ASP A 103 4.75 -4.91 8.28
N GLU A 104 5.62 -5.55 9.06
CA GLU A 104 5.24 -6.47 10.14
C GLU A 104 4.48 -5.75 11.26
N GLU A 105 4.98 -4.60 11.72
CA GLU A 105 4.30 -3.76 12.72
C GLU A 105 2.91 -3.33 12.24
N TYR A 106 2.81 -2.95 10.96
CA TYR A 106 1.53 -2.57 10.36
C TYR A 106 0.54 -3.73 10.31
N LYS A 107 0.98 -4.92 9.89
CA LYS A 107 0.14 -6.14 9.85
C LYS A 107 -0.33 -6.52 11.25
N ASN A 108 0.57 -6.55 12.22
CA ASN A 108 0.24 -6.84 13.62
C ASN A 108 -0.80 -5.86 14.17
N ARG A 109 -0.64 -4.56 13.87
CA ARG A 109 -1.62 -3.54 14.27
C ARG A 109 -2.98 -3.75 13.60
N LEU A 110 -3.00 -4.14 12.33
CA LEU A 110 -4.25 -4.40 11.60
C LEU A 110 -4.98 -5.62 12.17
N GLU A 111 -4.25 -6.70 12.48
CA GLU A 111 -4.79 -7.91 13.07
C GLU A 111 -5.34 -7.68 14.47
N GLU A 112 -4.63 -6.92 15.31
CA GLU A 112 -5.10 -6.58 16.65
C GLU A 112 -6.37 -5.74 16.60
N ASN A 113 -6.42 -4.73 15.72
CA ASN A 113 -7.63 -3.93 15.51
C ASN A 113 -8.81 -4.79 15.05
N ARG A 114 -8.56 -5.72 14.12
CA ARG A 114 -9.57 -6.68 13.64
C ARG A 114 -10.06 -7.57 14.78
N ARG A 115 -9.16 -8.16 15.55
CA ARG A 115 -9.48 -9.00 16.71
C ARG A 115 -10.31 -8.25 17.75
N GLN A 116 -9.95 -7.00 18.06
CA GLN A 116 -10.71 -6.17 19.00
C GLN A 116 -12.12 -5.84 18.48
N ALA A 117 -12.26 -5.53 17.19
CA ALA A 117 -13.56 -5.28 16.56
C ALA A 117 -14.43 -6.54 16.55
N GLU A 118 -13.85 -7.71 16.23
CA GLU A 118 -14.52 -9.00 16.25
C GLU A 118 -14.95 -9.39 17.67
N ALA A 119 -14.08 -9.23 18.68
CA ALA A 119 -14.41 -9.51 20.08
C ALA A 119 -15.57 -8.64 20.59
N LYS A 120 -15.55 -7.33 20.29
CA LYS A 120 -16.65 -6.41 20.63
C LYS A 120 -17.95 -6.83 19.93
N THR A 121 -17.87 -7.19 18.65
CA THR A 121 -19.03 -7.61 17.84
C THR A 121 -19.59 -8.95 18.32
N ALA A 122 -18.74 -9.93 18.62
CA ALA A 122 -19.10 -11.24 19.16
C ALA A 122 -19.80 -11.10 20.52
N LYS A 123 -19.25 -10.28 21.43
CA LYS A 123 -19.88 -9.99 22.73
C LYS A 123 -21.28 -9.39 22.57
N LYS A 124 -21.44 -8.41 21.69
CA LYS A 124 -22.76 -7.81 21.38
C LYS A 124 -23.71 -8.81 20.71
N ARG A 125 -23.21 -9.64 19.77
CA ARG A 125 -23.98 -10.70 19.10
C ARG A 125 -24.47 -11.75 20.10
N ALA A 126 -23.60 -12.23 20.99
CA ALA A 126 -23.95 -13.19 22.04
C ALA A 126 -25.07 -12.66 22.97
N LYS A 127 -24.98 -11.39 23.38
CA LYS A 127 -26.06 -10.74 24.16
C LYS A 127 -27.40 -10.72 23.41
N ARG A 128 -27.38 -10.36 22.11
CA ARG A 128 -28.60 -10.34 21.27
C ARG A 128 -29.18 -11.75 21.08
N VAL A 129 -28.34 -12.76 20.83
CA VAL A 129 -28.79 -14.15 20.66
C VAL A 129 -29.42 -14.69 21.96
N LYS A 130 -28.79 -14.44 23.12
CA LYS A 130 -29.34 -14.83 24.43
C LYS A 130 -30.69 -14.16 24.69
N SER A 131 -30.82 -12.86 24.41
CA SER A 131 -32.08 -12.12 24.54
C SER A 131 -33.16 -12.65 23.59
N LYS A 132 -32.83 -12.88 22.31
CA LYS A 132 -33.74 -13.49 21.33
C LYS A 132 -34.20 -14.88 21.77
N ARG A 133 -33.30 -15.72 22.31
CA ARG A 133 -33.64 -17.07 22.81
C ARG A 133 -34.64 -16.99 23.97
N LYS A 134 -34.36 -16.15 24.97
CA LYS A 134 -35.28 -15.92 26.11
C LYS A 134 -36.66 -15.43 25.67
N LYS A 135 -36.73 -14.48 24.72
CA LYS A 135 -38.01 -14.00 24.17
C LYS A 135 -38.78 -15.10 23.45
N LYS A 136 -38.10 -15.92 22.63
CA LYS A 136 -38.72 -17.09 21.96
C LYS A 136 -39.21 -18.15 22.95
N GLU A 137 -38.45 -18.41 24.02
CA GLU A 137 -38.87 -19.33 25.10
C GLU A 137 -40.11 -18.78 25.83
N ALA A 138 -40.15 -17.48 26.13
CA ALA A 138 -41.30 -16.84 26.77
C ALA A 138 -42.55 -16.88 25.88
N THR A 139 -42.44 -16.54 24.59
CA THR A 139 -43.60 -16.62 23.67
C THR A 139 -44.09 -18.05 23.46
N LYS A 140 -43.19 -19.05 23.43
CA LYS A 140 -43.58 -20.46 23.42
C LYS A 140 -44.34 -20.86 24.68
N ARG A 141 -43.86 -20.49 25.87
CA ARG A 141 -44.55 -20.77 27.14
C ARG A 141 -45.93 -20.13 27.19
N LEU A 142 -46.06 -18.88 26.72
CA LEU A 142 -47.35 -18.19 26.62
C LEU A 142 -48.31 -18.87 25.62
N LYS A 143 -47.80 -19.37 24.48
CA LYS A 143 -48.62 -20.15 23.53
C LYS A 143 -49.07 -21.50 24.10
N VAL A 144 -48.20 -22.23 24.81
CA VAL A 144 -48.56 -23.51 25.44
C VAL A 144 -49.62 -23.31 26.52
N ASN A 145 -49.47 -22.30 27.40
CA ASN A 145 -50.47 -22.00 28.43
C ASN A 145 -51.81 -21.54 27.83
N ARG A 146 -51.79 -20.85 26.68
CA ARG A 146 -53.00 -20.44 25.96
C ARG A 146 -53.67 -21.60 25.22
N ALA A 147 -52.92 -22.62 24.80
CA ALA A 147 -53.46 -23.84 24.22
C ALA A 147 -54.04 -24.79 25.29
N SER A 148 -53.49 -24.82 26.51
CA SER A 148 -54.06 -25.61 27.63
C SER A 148 -55.29 -24.97 28.28
N SER A 149 -55.62 -23.71 27.93
CA SER A 149 -56.81 -23.00 28.43
C SER A 149 -57.89 -22.80 27.37
N SER A 150 -57.80 -23.46 26.22
CA SER A 150 -58.75 -23.28 25.11
C SER A 150 -58.88 -24.57 24.30
N GLU A 151 -59.67 -25.50 24.83
CA GLU A 151 -60.70 -26.09 23.99
C GLU A 151 -61.70 -24.96 23.71
N GLN A 152 -62.05 -24.72 22.44
CA GLN A 152 -62.83 -23.60 21.89
C GLN A 152 -62.08 -22.28 21.61
N SER A 153 -61.59 -22.11 20.38
CA SER A 153 -62.06 -21.11 19.39
C SER A 153 -61.02 -20.88 18.29
N ASP A 154 -61.53 -20.85 17.06
CA ASP A 154 -60.82 -20.84 15.78
C ASP A 154 -60.34 -19.43 15.37
N SER A 155 -59.44 -19.39 14.38
CA SER A 155 -59.10 -18.25 13.51
C SER A 155 -58.21 -17.12 14.06
N SER A 156 -56.97 -17.07 13.56
CA SER A 156 -56.62 -16.13 12.47
C SER A 156 -55.11 -16.22 12.17
N GLU A 157 -54.79 -16.56 10.92
CA GLU A 157 -53.48 -16.34 10.29
C GLU A 157 -53.12 -14.83 10.27
N LYS A 158 -51.92 -14.53 9.74
CA LYS A 158 -51.25 -13.23 9.55
C LYS A 158 -50.35 -12.84 10.74
N SER A 159 -49.06 -12.52 10.59
CA SER A 159 -48.31 -12.04 9.43
C SER A 159 -46.83 -12.32 9.68
N ASP A 160 -46.18 -13.06 8.77
CA ASP A 160 -44.73 -12.99 8.59
C ASP A 160 -44.37 -11.57 8.14
N CYS A 161 -43.59 -10.85 8.93
CA CYS A 161 -42.86 -9.68 8.45
C CYS A 161 -41.38 -10.04 8.34
N ASN A 162 -41.03 -10.56 7.16
CA ASN A 162 -39.68 -10.46 6.65
C ASN A 162 -39.33 -8.97 6.55
N THR A 163 -38.56 -8.45 7.51
CA THR A 163 -37.81 -7.22 7.28
C THR A 163 -36.55 -7.61 6.51
N GLU A 164 -36.75 -7.79 5.20
CA GLU A 164 -35.73 -7.56 4.19
C GLU A 164 -35.34 -6.07 4.31
N GLU A 165 -34.33 -5.76 5.13
CA GLU A 165 -33.64 -4.48 4.94
C GLU A 165 -32.75 -4.63 3.71
N THR A 166 -33.30 -4.14 2.61
CA THR A 166 -32.59 -3.65 1.44
C THR A 166 -31.24 -3.03 1.82
N CYS A 167 -30.16 -3.66 1.39
CA CYS A 167 -28.87 -3.03 1.21
C CYS A 167 -29.04 -1.84 0.27
N ARG A 168 -29.08 -0.63 0.83
CA ARG A 168 -28.91 0.61 0.07
C ARG A 168 -27.50 1.13 0.30
N GLU A 169 -26.59 0.66 -0.55
CA GLU A 169 -25.40 1.42 -0.88
C GLU A 169 -25.86 2.75 -1.49
N GLN A 170 -25.64 3.84 -0.77
CA GLN A 170 -25.41 5.14 -1.38
C GLN A 170 -24.19 5.77 -0.73
N THR A 171 -23.09 5.62 -1.46
CA THR A 171 -21.93 6.49 -1.46
C THR A 171 -22.36 7.93 -1.77
N SER A 172 -22.43 8.81 -0.76
CA SER A 172 -22.24 10.26 -0.93
C SER A 172 -22.43 11.02 0.40
N SER A 173 -21.36 11.17 1.16
CA SER A 173 -21.17 12.32 2.05
C SER A 173 -19.68 12.59 2.28
N ALA A 174 -18.98 12.80 1.17
CA ALA A 174 -17.68 13.46 1.15
C ALA A 174 -17.88 14.98 1.26
N SER A 175 -18.33 15.47 2.41
CA SER A 175 -18.13 16.85 2.86
C SER A 175 -18.63 17.01 4.29
N VAL A 176 -17.86 17.74 5.09
CA VAL A 176 -18.18 18.18 6.47
C VAL A 176 -17.87 17.19 7.60
N LEU A 177 -16.57 16.90 7.78
CA LEU A 177 -15.92 16.93 9.09
C LEU A 177 -14.50 17.50 8.91
N ARG A 178 -14.41 18.82 8.77
CA ARG A 178 -13.18 19.60 8.97
C ARG A 178 -13.39 20.45 10.22
N LYS A 179 -12.91 19.95 11.35
CA LYS A 179 -12.34 20.70 12.48
C LYS A 179 -11.87 19.67 13.50
N ASP A 180 -10.71 19.96 14.10
CA ASP A 180 -10.08 19.23 15.21
C ASP A 180 -9.10 18.09 14.86
N ILE A 181 -8.11 18.40 14.02
CA ILE A 181 -6.76 17.78 14.11
C ILE A 181 -5.74 18.91 14.14
N GLY A 182 -5.57 19.51 15.32
CA GLY A 182 -4.59 20.55 15.58
C GLY A 182 -4.11 20.46 17.03
N ALA A 183 -3.62 19.29 17.45
CA ALA A 183 -3.08 19.12 18.82
C ALA A 183 -2.16 17.90 19.04
N LYS A 184 -1.58 17.27 18.00
CA LYS A 184 -0.66 16.13 18.18
C LYS A 184 0.58 16.14 17.26
N GLU A 185 1.14 17.32 17.03
CA GLU A 185 2.39 17.49 16.25
C GLU A 185 3.63 17.81 17.11
N SER A 186 3.55 17.64 18.45
CA SER A 186 4.61 18.04 19.39
C SER A 186 5.52 16.92 19.89
N GLN A 187 5.43 15.69 19.35
CA GLN A 187 6.21 14.55 19.87
C GLN A 187 7.24 13.96 18.89
N THR A 188 7.16 14.20 17.58
CA THR A 188 8.12 13.63 16.60
C THR A 188 9.29 14.54 16.27
N ASN A 189 9.29 15.79 16.75
CA ASN A 189 10.37 16.75 16.50
C ASN A 189 11.47 16.74 17.59
N LYS A 190 11.33 15.95 18.66
CA LYS A 190 12.33 15.88 19.74
C LYS A 190 13.53 14.98 19.41
N ASP A 191 13.32 13.96 18.59
CA ASP A 191 14.40 13.02 18.22
C ASP A 191 15.32 13.59 17.13
N ALA A 192 14.82 14.50 16.28
CA ALA A 192 15.64 15.19 15.28
C ALA A 192 16.49 16.31 15.89
N THR A 193 15.96 17.06 16.88
CA THR A 193 16.71 18.12 17.57
C THR A 193 17.86 17.56 18.39
N ALA A 194 17.68 16.41 19.06
CA ALA A 194 18.73 15.77 19.85
C ALA A 194 19.98 15.42 19.01
N THR A 195 19.80 14.97 17.76
CA THR A 195 20.94 14.66 16.87
C THR A 195 21.68 15.91 16.39
N ILE A 196 20.98 17.04 16.21
CA ILE A 196 21.58 18.30 15.78
C ILE A 196 22.38 18.93 16.93
N ASP A 197 21.85 18.88 18.15
CA ASP A 197 22.50 19.39 19.36
C ASP A 197 23.81 18.64 19.69
N ASP A 198 23.88 17.33 19.41
CA ASP A 198 25.09 16.53 19.56
C ASP A 198 26.17 16.91 18.52
N HIS A 199 25.76 17.18 17.28
CA HIS A 199 26.67 17.62 16.22
C HIS A 199 27.24 19.02 16.49
N GLU A 200 26.41 19.96 16.96
CA GLU A 200 26.87 21.29 17.35
C GLU A 200 27.84 21.25 18.55
N ASN A 201 27.58 20.40 19.55
CA ASN A 201 28.50 20.20 20.66
C ASN A 201 29.84 19.56 20.25
N ILE A 202 29.83 18.63 19.30
CA ILE A 202 31.05 18.04 18.74
C ILE A 202 31.86 19.10 17.98
N ILE A 203 31.20 19.96 17.20
CA ILE A 203 31.85 21.04 16.45
C ILE A 203 32.43 22.09 17.41
N GLN A 204 31.68 22.51 18.44
CA GLN A 204 32.16 23.44 19.47
C GLN A 204 33.35 22.87 20.26
N LYS A 205 33.33 21.55 20.57
CA LYS A 205 34.43 20.86 21.24
C LYS A 205 35.68 20.76 20.35
N ALA A 206 35.51 20.53 19.05
CA ALA A 206 36.60 20.53 18.08
C ALA A 206 37.22 21.93 17.90
N ILE A 207 36.39 22.97 17.83
CA ILE A 207 36.84 24.37 17.75
C ILE A 207 37.60 24.76 19.03
N LYS A 208 37.12 24.37 20.22
CA LYS A 208 37.80 24.64 21.50
C LYS A 208 39.13 23.90 21.65
N LEU A 209 39.23 22.68 21.13
CA LEU A 209 40.48 21.91 21.09
C LEU A 209 41.48 22.51 20.09
N PHE A 210 41.00 23.04 18.96
CA PHE A 210 41.85 23.65 17.93
C PHE A 210 42.30 25.07 18.33
N SER A 211 41.43 25.84 19.00
CA SER A 211 41.73 27.16 19.54
C SER A 211 42.62 27.12 20.79
N GLY A 212 42.75 25.98 21.46
CA GLY A 212 43.60 25.79 22.64
C GLY A 212 45.07 25.49 22.34
N HIS A 213 45.49 25.50 21.06
CA HIS A 213 46.85 25.17 20.63
C HIS A 213 47.65 26.34 20.03
N VAL A 214 47.16 27.57 20.19
CA VAL A 214 47.90 28.80 19.83
C VAL A 214 48.01 29.71 21.07
N ALA A 215 48.81 29.26 22.03
CA ALA A 215 49.34 30.10 23.10
C ALA A 215 50.63 29.47 23.63
N LEU A 216 51.71 29.65 22.86
CA LEU A 216 53.11 29.65 23.28
C LEU A 216 53.86 30.55 22.30
#